data_AF-A0A0Q4IPS4-F1
#
_entry.id   AF-A0A0Q4IPS4-F1
#
_cell.length_a   1.000
_cell.length_b   1.000
_cell.length_c   1.000
_cell.angle_alpha   90.00
_cell.angle_beta   90.00
_cell.angle_gamma   90.00
#
_symmetry.space_group_name_H-M   'P 1'
#
loop_
_entity.id
_entity.type
_entity.pdbx_description
1 polymer ?
#
loop_
_entity_poly.entity_id
_entity_poly.type
_entity_poly.pdbx_seq_one_letter_code
_entity_poly.pdbx_strand_id
1 'polypeptide(L)'
;MTSGIFDASKNPKPEKIPPYQPRFGRTKPLVAVVGLNEGTIISDFCIPFGVMARSGVADVMSVSVKPGPVKMQPLTFQLQATVAEFDRRHPEGADYIFVPAVENDSDPNLLAWIKAQAGKGCTVISICYGAMAVANTGLFDGHRATSHYSNEGFRAKRFPKVIWQKNIRYVADGKVVSSAGVSASMPTSIALVEAIAGAAKAAQVARDVGIDDWSSRHNSDAFQSDPGNADMPARNARPDVTLGIPVKTGDDEIALAVTAEAYSRTGNTFGYAVGPSKAPVRLAHGLVVLPDMVAGTAKVSRMLAPLEAQQATRALDIALADITKTYGPKAARNVALFMEYPGKIE
;
A
#
# COMPACT_ATOMS: atom_id res chain seq x y z
N MET A 1 -25.15 -16.86 -8.46
CA MET A 1 -24.84 -18.10 -7.72
C MET A 1 -23.33 -18.31 -7.75
N THR A 2 -22.65 -17.89 -6.68
CA THR A 2 -21.17 -17.88 -6.51
C THR A 2 -20.72 -18.76 -5.34
N SER A 3 -21.60 -19.62 -4.82
CA SER A 3 -21.31 -20.57 -3.76
C SER A 3 -20.46 -21.72 -4.30
N GLY A 4 -19.13 -21.57 -4.21
CA GLY A 4 -18.17 -22.58 -4.63
C GLY A 4 -16.78 -22.04 -5.02
N ILE A 5 -16.63 -20.73 -5.21
CA ILE A 5 -15.36 -20.13 -5.67
C ILE A 5 -14.48 -19.65 -4.50
N PHE A 6 -15.04 -19.47 -3.31
CA PHE A 6 -14.33 -18.96 -2.12
C PHE A 6 -14.51 -19.93 -0.95
N ASP A 7 -13.43 -20.60 -0.53
CA ASP A 7 -13.41 -21.44 0.66
C ASP A 7 -12.87 -20.65 1.85
N ALA A 8 -13.75 -20.17 2.73
CA ALA A 8 -13.39 -19.55 4.01
C ALA A 8 -13.36 -20.58 5.16
N SER A 9 -13.81 -21.81 4.93
CA SER A 9 -13.92 -22.86 5.96
C SER A 9 -12.58 -23.48 6.35
N LYS A 10 -11.52 -23.18 5.57
CA LYS A 10 -10.16 -23.75 5.72
C LYS A 10 -9.06 -22.76 6.12
N ASN A 11 -9.38 -21.68 6.83
CA ASN A 11 -8.35 -20.86 7.51
C ASN A 11 -8.22 -21.17 9.03
N PRO A 12 -8.00 -22.42 9.48
CA PRO A 12 -7.90 -22.71 10.91
C PRO A 12 -6.55 -22.28 11.52
N LYS A 13 -5.51 -22.08 10.71
CA LYS A 13 -4.16 -21.68 11.15
C LYS A 13 -3.74 -20.37 10.48
N PRO A 14 -3.18 -19.40 11.22
CA PRO A 14 -2.61 -18.19 10.63
C PRO A 14 -1.50 -18.53 9.63
N GLU A 15 -1.53 -17.93 8.44
CA GLU A 15 -0.46 -17.98 7.45
C GLU A 15 0.79 -17.32 8.01
N LYS A 16 1.96 -17.86 7.63
CA LYS A 16 3.26 -17.27 7.97
C LYS A 16 4.08 -17.13 6.70
N ILE A 17 4.71 -15.96 6.55
CA ILE A 17 5.74 -15.78 5.53
C ILE A 17 6.95 -16.65 5.92
N PRO A 18 7.50 -17.47 5.00
CA PRO A 18 8.65 -18.32 5.32
C PRO A 18 9.84 -17.52 5.87
N PRO A 19 10.57 -18.05 6.87
CA PRO A 19 11.74 -17.37 7.42
C PRO A 19 12.75 -16.98 6.35
N TYR A 20 13.34 -15.80 6.49
CA TYR A 20 14.36 -15.31 5.57
C TYR A 20 15.52 -16.30 5.47
N GLN A 21 15.94 -16.56 4.23
CA GLN A 21 17.14 -17.33 3.93
C GLN A 21 18.17 -16.37 3.34
N PRO A 22 19.32 -16.15 3.99
CA PRO A 22 20.38 -15.31 3.45
C PRO A 22 20.80 -15.74 2.06
N ARG A 23 20.94 -14.78 1.15
CA ARG A 23 21.40 -15.01 -0.22
C ARG A 23 22.49 -14.02 -0.59
N PHE A 24 23.34 -14.42 -1.54
CA PHE A 24 24.34 -13.55 -2.16
C PHE A 24 25.34 -12.91 -1.16
N GLY A 25 25.55 -13.53 0.00
CA GLY A 25 26.44 -13.01 1.05
C GLY A 25 25.95 -11.73 1.74
N ARG A 26 24.68 -11.38 1.59
CA ARG A 26 24.12 -10.16 2.20
C ARG A 26 23.99 -10.28 3.72
N THR A 27 24.33 -9.19 4.41
CA THR A 27 24.10 -9.06 5.86
C THR A 27 22.66 -8.70 6.21
N LYS A 28 21.92 -8.10 5.27
CA LYS A 28 20.49 -7.79 5.36
C LYS A 28 19.81 -8.12 4.03
N PRO A 29 18.56 -8.60 4.02
CA PRO A 29 17.80 -8.73 2.78
C PRO A 29 17.66 -7.38 2.08
N LEU A 30 17.73 -7.41 0.75
CA LEU A 30 17.38 -6.29 -0.11
C LEU A 30 15.90 -6.34 -0.47
N VAL A 31 15.18 -5.27 -0.15
CA VAL A 31 13.75 -5.09 -0.41
C VAL A 31 13.57 -3.95 -1.40
N ALA A 32 12.84 -4.19 -2.49
CA ALA A 32 12.43 -3.12 -3.40
C ALA A 32 10.91 -2.90 -3.36
N VAL A 33 10.46 -1.65 -3.36
CA VAL A 33 9.04 -1.29 -3.56
C VAL A 33 8.94 -0.62 -4.92
N VAL A 34 8.22 -1.23 -5.86
CA VAL A 34 8.15 -0.75 -7.25
C VAL A 34 6.86 0.04 -7.50
N GLY A 35 6.97 1.18 -8.17
CA GLY A 35 5.83 2.01 -8.58
C GLY A 35 5.87 2.33 -10.08
N LEU A 36 4.69 2.37 -10.71
CA LEU A 36 4.52 3.08 -11.97
C LEU A 36 4.59 4.58 -11.72
N ASN A 37 5.15 5.33 -12.69
CA ASN A 37 5.26 6.78 -12.62
C ASN A 37 3.91 7.50 -12.49
N GLU A 38 2.80 6.86 -12.88
CA GLU A 38 1.44 7.36 -12.66
C GLU A 38 0.54 6.21 -12.21
N GLY A 39 -0.46 6.54 -11.38
CA GLY A 39 -1.52 5.62 -11.00
C GLY A 39 -1.14 4.58 -9.95
N THR A 40 0.05 4.66 -9.33
CA THR A 40 0.41 3.84 -8.17
C THR A 40 -0.38 4.30 -6.94
N ILE A 41 -0.97 3.38 -6.19
CA ILE A 41 -1.69 3.69 -4.94
C ILE A 41 -0.69 4.03 -3.84
N ILE A 42 -0.88 5.20 -3.23
CA ILE A 42 0.09 5.81 -2.31
C ILE A 42 0.29 4.99 -1.02
N SER A 43 -0.78 4.49 -0.39
CA SER A 43 -0.66 3.68 0.83
C SER A 43 -0.04 2.32 0.56
N ASP A 44 -0.43 1.65 -0.52
CA ASP A 44 0.15 0.36 -0.95
C ASP A 44 1.66 0.43 -1.19
N PHE A 45 2.19 1.61 -1.54
CA PHE A 45 3.62 1.86 -1.71
C PHE A 45 4.29 2.31 -0.41
N CYS A 46 3.76 3.36 0.24
CA CYS A 46 4.42 4.02 1.35
C CYS A 46 4.38 3.19 2.64
N ILE A 47 3.33 2.39 2.85
CA ILE A 47 3.21 1.54 4.04
C ILE A 47 4.32 0.47 4.07
N PRO A 48 4.49 -0.38 3.03
CA PRO A 48 5.58 -1.36 3.05
C PRO A 48 6.95 -0.72 3.12
N PHE A 49 7.17 0.38 2.37
CA PHE A 49 8.43 1.11 2.45
C PHE A 49 8.71 1.59 3.88
N GLY A 50 7.75 2.29 4.49
CA GLY A 50 7.89 2.89 5.83
C GLY A 50 8.07 1.84 6.92
N VAL A 51 7.35 0.71 6.86
CA VAL A 51 7.50 -0.41 7.81
C VAL A 51 8.87 -1.06 7.68
N MET A 52 9.31 -1.36 6.45
CA MET A 52 10.58 -2.02 6.24
C MET A 52 11.76 -1.10 6.61
N ALA A 53 11.70 0.17 6.22
CA ALA A 53 12.76 1.14 6.51
C ALA A 53 12.90 1.41 8.02
N ARG A 54 11.79 1.62 8.75
CA ARG A 54 11.83 1.82 10.22
C ARG A 54 12.31 0.60 10.99
N SER A 55 12.05 -0.59 10.45
CA SER A 55 12.45 -1.82 11.13
C SER A 55 13.98 -1.97 11.18
N GLY A 56 14.71 -1.44 10.19
CA GLY A 56 16.15 -1.60 10.07
C GLY A 56 16.62 -3.04 9.76
N VAL A 57 15.69 -3.97 9.49
CA VAL A 57 16.00 -5.39 9.25
C VAL A 57 16.39 -5.68 7.79
N ALA A 58 16.16 -4.74 6.89
CA ALA A 58 16.40 -4.85 5.46
C ALA A 58 17.02 -3.56 4.91
N ASP A 59 17.75 -3.68 3.80
CA ASP A 59 18.07 -2.54 2.95
C ASP A 59 16.88 -2.30 2.01
N VAL A 60 16.30 -1.10 2.02
CA VAL A 60 15.03 -0.82 1.35
C VAL A 60 15.24 0.21 0.24
N MET A 61 14.73 -0.08 -0.95
CA MET A 61 14.78 0.82 -2.10
C MET A 61 13.39 1.09 -2.68
N SER A 62 13.10 2.37 -2.89
CA SER A 62 11.97 2.83 -3.70
C SER A 62 12.39 2.88 -5.17
N VAL A 63 11.62 2.21 -6.03
CA VAL A 63 11.99 2.00 -7.43
C VAL A 63 10.85 2.45 -8.36
N SER A 64 11.15 3.27 -9.36
CA SER A 64 10.20 3.63 -10.41
C SER A 64 10.43 2.80 -11.67
N VAL A 65 9.36 2.51 -12.42
CA VAL A 65 9.51 1.80 -13.70
C VAL A 65 10.21 2.64 -14.76
N LYS A 66 9.98 3.97 -14.78
CA LYS A 66 10.63 4.91 -15.70
C LYS A 66 11.30 6.06 -14.94
N PRO A 67 12.29 6.76 -15.54
CA PRO A 67 12.87 7.96 -14.95
C PRO A 67 11.82 9.05 -14.69
N GLY A 68 12.08 9.89 -13.68
CA GLY A 68 11.27 11.07 -13.36
C GLY A 68 10.36 10.91 -12.15
N PRO A 69 9.52 11.92 -11.86
CA PRO A 69 8.58 11.90 -10.75
C PRO A 69 7.58 10.75 -10.85
N VAL A 70 7.07 10.34 -9.69
CA VAL A 70 6.06 9.30 -9.55
C VAL A 70 4.82 9.89 -8.88
N LYS A 71 3.74 10.04 -9.65
CA LYS A 71 2.44 10.53 -9.16
C LYS A 71 1.69 9.37 -8.49
N MET A 72 1.75 9.35 -7.16
CA MET A 72 0.97 8.46 -6.31
C MET A 72 -0.19 9.26 -5.71
N GLN A 73 -1.33 9.26 -6.39
CA GLN A 73 -2.39 10.23 -6.09
C GLN A 73 -2.77 10.23 -4.59
N PRO A 74 -2.92 11.43 -3.97
CA PRO A 74 -2.87 12.74 -4.62
C PRO A 74 -1.45 13.33 -4.76
N LEU A 75 -0.43 12.74 -4.15
CA LEU A 75 0.91 13.34 -4.02
C LEU A 75 1.88 12.89 -5.11
N THR A 76 3.01 13.58 -5.22
CA THR A 76 4.07 13.26 -6.18
C THR A 76 5.37 12.98 -5.44
N PHE A 77 6.07 11.93 -5.81
CA PHE A 77 7.32 11.50 -5.16
C PHE A 77 8.48 11.43 -6.14
N GLN A 78 9.69 11.60 -5.61
CA GLN A 78 10.93 11.25 -6.29
C GLN A 78 11.46 9.96 -5.65
N LEU A 79 11.55 8.88 -6.45
CA LEU A 79 12.05 7.58 -5.98
C LEU A 79 13.56 7.46 -6.14
N GLN A 80 14.19 6.52 -5.42
CA GLN A 80 15.66 6.42 -5.29
C GLN A 80 16.36 5.88 -6.53
N ALA A 81 15.67 5.10 -7.36
CA ALA A 81 16.21 4.50 -8.58
C ALA A 81 15.08 4.14 -9.55
N THR A 82 15.44 4.00 -10.83
CA THR A 82 14.62 3.25 -11.79
C THR A 82 14.88 1.75 -11.68
N VAL A 83 13.98 0.93 -12.23
CA VAL A 83 14.17 -0.53 -12.31
C VAL A 83 15.48 -0.93 -13.03
N ALA A 84 15.87 -0.17 -14.06
CA ALA A 84 17.12 -0.40 -14.78
C ALA A 84 18.35 -0.06 -13.94
N GLU A 85 18.31 1.02 -13.16
CA GLU A 85 19.39 1.38 -12.24
C GLU A 85 19.48 0.41 -11.06
N PHE A 86 18.33 -0.08 -10.57
CA PHE A 86 18.28 -1.12 -9.54
C PHE A 86 18.98 -2.39 -10.04
N ASP A 87 18.62 -2.89 -11.23
CA ASP A 87 19.22 -4.10 -11.79
C ASP A 87 20.72 -3.95 -12.09
N ARG A 88 21.17 -2.74 -12.46
CA ARG A 88 22.60 -2.46 -12.64
C ARG A 88 23.39 -2.51 -11.33
N ARG A 89 22.79 -2.05 -10.21
CA ARG A 89 23.42 -2.08 -8.88
C ARG A 89 23.32 -3.46 -8.21
N HIS A 90 22.26 -4.21 -8.54
CA HIS A 90 21.93 -5.49 -7.92
C HIS A 90 21.60 -6.54 -9.02
N PRO A 91 22.59 -6.97 -9.82
CA PRO A 91 22.38 -7.91 -10.91
C PRO A 91 21.72 -9.23 -10.44
N GLU A 92 22.02 -9.66 -9.22
CA GLU A 92 21.47 -10.83 -8.54
C GLU A 92 19.99 -10.68 -8.11
N GLY A 93 19.44 -9.46 -8.16
CA GLY A 93 18.04 -9.16 -7.85
C GLY A 93 17.73 -8.97 -6.35
N ALA A 94 16.50 -8.56 -6.05
CA ALA A 94 16.04 -8.38 -4.68
C ALA A 94 15.82 -9.72 -3.95
N ASP A 95 15.85 -9.71 -2.62
CA ASP A 95 15.33 -10.81 -1.81
C ASP A 95 13.79 -10.79 -1.80
N TYR A 96 13.23 -9.58 -1.69
CA TYR A 96 11.79 -9.32 -1.70
C TYR A 96 11.45 -8.12 -2.59
N ILE A 97 10.34 -8.20 -3.32
CA ILE A 97 9.73 -7.02 -3.95
C ILE A 97 8.30 -6.83 -3.49
N PHE A 98 7.93 -5.59 -3.19
CA PHE A 98 6.54 -5.19 -3.01
C PHE A 98 5.97 -4.64 -4.31
N VAL A 99 4.79 -5.12 -4.68
CA VAL A 99 4.03 -4.70 -5.87
C VAL A 99 2.70 -4.08 -5.39
N PRO A 100 2.64 -2.74 -5.29
CA PRO A 100 1.43 -1.98 -4.97
C PRO A 100 0.34 -2.14 -6.03
N ALA A 101 -0.89 -1.72 -5.71
CA ALA A 101 -1.86 -1.46 -6.76
C ALA A 101 -1.41 -0.33 -7.68
N VAL A 102 -1.65 -0.53 -8.97
CA VAL A 102 -1.33 0.41 -10.04
C VAL A 102 -2.51 0.50 -11.01
N GLU A 103 -2.70 1.64 -11.65
CA GLU A 103 -3.78 1.86 -12.61
C GLU A 103 -3.66 0.97 -13.85
N ASN A 104 -2.45 0.89 -14.43
CA ASN A 104 -2.15 -0.02 -15.53
C ASN A 104 -1.51 -1.32 -15.02
N ASP A 105 -2.33 -2.26 -14.55
CA ASP A 105 -1.86 -3.58 -14.07
C ASP A 105 -1.22 -4.45 -15.16
N SER A 106 -1.27 -4.02 -16.42
CA SER A 106 -0.68 -4.70 -17.57
C SER A 106 0.54 -3.99 -18.17
N ASP A 107 1.11 -2.99 -17.48
CA ASP A 107 2.29 -2.28 -17.99
C ASP A 107 3.43 -3.26 -18.30
N PRO A 108 3.90 -3.34 -19.56
CA PRO A 108 4.84 -4.38 -19.98
C PRO A 108 6.20 -4.27 -19.28
N ASN A 109 6.63 -3.07 -18.89
CA ASN A 109 7.91 -2.88 -18.22
C ASN A 109 7.83 -3.36 -16.76
N LEU A 110 6.72 -3.05 -16.07
CA LEU A 110 6.45 -3.58 -14.74
C LEU A 110 6.37 -5.10 -14.75
N LEU A 111 5.58 -5.69 -15.65
CA LEU A 111 5.43 -7.14 -15.76
C LEU A 111 6.75 -7.84 -16.10
N ALA A 112 7.53 -7.27 -17.01
CA ALA A 112 8.85 -7.81 -17.35
C ALA A 112 9.80 -7.78 -16.14
N TRP A 113 9.83 -6.67 -15.40
CA TRP A 113 10.70 -6.54 -14.24
C TRP A 113 10.30 -7.47 -13.10
N ILE A 114 8.99 -7.61 -12.79
CA ILE A 114 8.49 -8.56 -11.79
C ILE A 114 8.92 -9.99 -12.15
N LYS A 115 8.72 -10.41 -13.40
CA LYS A 115 9.15 -11.75 -13.88
C LYS A 115 10.66 -11.93 -13.76
N ALA A 116 11.44 -10.91 -14.10
CA ALA A 116 12.90 -10.97 -14.00
C ALA A 116 13.36 -11.15 -12.55
N GLN A 117 12.81 -10.40 -11.59
CA GLN A 117 13.13 -10.57 -10.16
C GLN A 117 12.70 -11.95 -9.66
N ALA A 118 11.49 -12.40 -10.01
CA ALA A 118 11.01 -13.74 -9.65
C ALA A 118 11.91 -14.86 -10.21
N GLY A 119 12.38 -14.73 -11.45
CA GLY A 119 13.35 -15.64 -12.07
C GLY A 119 14.71 -15.69 -11.36
N LYS A 120 15.07 -14.63 -10.63
CA LYS A 120 16.25 -14.57 -9.74
C LYS A 120 15.96 -15.14 -8.34
N GLY A 121 14.77 -15.70 -8.10
CA GLY A 121 14.36 -16.33 -6.84
C GLY A 121 13.83 -15.35 -5.77
N CYS A 122 13.53 -14.11 -6.16
CA CYS A 122 12.90 -13.11 -5.30
C CYS A 122 11.53 -13.60 -4.83
N THR A 123 11.17 -13.27 -3.58
CA THR A 123 9.79 -13.40 -3.12
C THR A 123 9.01 -12.17 -3.58
N VAL A 124 7.90 -12.37 -4.30
CA VAL A 124 7.04 -11.29 -4.80
C VAL A 124 5.86 -11.09 -3.86
N ILE A 125 5.66 -9.87 -3.35
CA ILE A 125 4.63 -9.52 -2.37
C ILE A 125 3.68 -8.51 -3.00
N SER A 126 2.48 -8.93 -3.38
CA SER A 126 1.46 -7.99 -3.88
C SER A 126 0.64 -7.38 -2.74
N ILE A 127 0.30 -6.11 -2.88
CA ILE A 127 -0.60 -5.39 -1.98
C ILE A 127 -1.88 -5.03 -2.73
N CYS A 128 -3.06 -5.26 -2.11
CA CYS A 128 -4.35 -4.81 -2.65
C CYS A 128 -4.57 -5.28 -4.11
N TYR A 129 -4.86 -4.35 -5.03
CA TYR A 129 -5.02 -4.63 -6.47
C TYR A 129 -3.68 -4.89 -7.19
N GLY A 130 -2.53 -4.73 -6.54
CA GLY A 130 -1.23 -5.12 -7.08
C GLY A 130 -1.16 -6.62 -7.40
N ALA A 131 -2.05 -7.41 -6.80
CA ALA A 131 -2.25 -8.81 -7.15
C ALA A 131 -2.63 -9.02 -8.63
N MET A 132 -3.27 -8.04 -9.28
CA MET A 132 -3.63 -8.14 -10.69
C MET A 132 -2.38 -8.05 -11.58
N ALA A 133 -1.43 -7.16 -11.24
CA ALA A 133 -0.16 -7.06 -11.96
C ALA A 133 0.64 -8.36 -11.81
N VAL A 134 0.74 -8.90 -10.59
CA VAL A 134 1.41 -10.19 -10.36
C VAL A 134 0.67 -11.33 -11.08
N ALA A 135 -0.66 -11.37 -11.08
CA ALA A 135 -1.43 -12.37 -11.83
C ALA A 135 -1.19 -12.29 -13.35
N ASN A 136 -1.11 -11.07 -13.92
CA ASN A 136 -0.79 -10.87 -15.34
C ASN A 136 0.61 -11.41 -15.74
N THR A 137 1.52 -11.60 -14.78
CA THR A 137 2.82 -12.24 -15.06
C THR A 137 2.73 -13.77 -15.18
N GLY A 138 1.62 -14.37 -14.74
CA GLY A 138 1.45 -15.82 -14.59
C GLY A 138 2.01 -16.38 -13.29
N LEU A 139 2.65 -15.57 -12.42
CA LEU A 139 3.27 -16.05 -11.18
C LEU A 139 2.28 -16.63 -10.15
N PHE A 140 0.99 -16.27 -10.25
CA PHE A 140 -0.04 -16.85 -9.39
C PHE A 140 -0.75 -18.08 -10.01
N ASP A 141 -0.45 -18.46 -11.25
CA ASP A 141 -1.10 -19.61 -11.89
C ASP A 141 -0.83 -20.88 -11.05
N GLY A 142 -1.90 -21.51 -10.52
CA GLY A 142 -1.81 -22.69 -9.66
C GLY A 142 -1.48 -22.43 -8.18
N HIS A 143 -1.22 -21.17 -7.80
CA HIS A 143 -0.94 -20.78 -6.41
C HIS A 143 -2.17 -20.20 -5.70
N ARG A 144 -2.16 -20.25 -4.37
CA ARG A 144 -3.11 -19.52 -3.53
C ARG A 144 -2.74 -18.05 -3.50
N ALA A 145 -3.75 -17.18 -3.60
CA ALA A 145 -3.55 -15.74 -3.47
C ALA A 145 -4.81 -15.06 -2.90
N THR A 146 -4.67 -13.83 -2.42
CA THR A 146 -5.77 -12.94 -2.05
C THR A 146 -5.59 -11.56 -2.67
N SER A 147 -6.60 -10.71 -2.57
CA SER A 147 -6.59 -9.32 -3.05
C SER A 147 -7.72 -8.56 -2.35
N HIS A 148 -7.80 -7.25 -2.58
CA HIS A 148 -8.82 -6.37 -2.03
C HIS A 148 -10.24 -6.92 -2.26
N TYR A 149 -11.10 -6.86 -1.24
CA TYR A 149 -12.43 -7.49 -1.26
C TYR A 149 -13.26 -7.10 -2.49
N SER A 150 -13.23 -5.82 -2.86
CA SER A 150 -14.07 -5.25 -3.93
C SER A 150 -13.83 -5.81 -5.33
N ASN A 151 -12.71 -6.48 -5.61
CA ASN A 151 -12.46 -7.09 -6.93
C ASN A 151 -12.79 -8.58 -7.01
N GLU A 152 -13.49 -9.16 -6.03
CA GLU A 152 -13.74 -10.61 -5.91
C GLU A 152 -14.30 -11.25 -7.19
N GLY A 153 -15.41 -10.73 -7.70
CA GLY A 153 -16.01 -11.23 -8.93
C GLY A 153 -15.16 -10.98 -10.18
N PHE A 154 -14.35 -9.92 -10.18
CA PHE A 154 -13.47 -9.56 -11.30
C PHE A 154 -12.24 -10.48 -11.37
N ARG A 155 -11.52 -10.65 -10.26
CA ARG A 155 -10.28 -11.43 -10.20
C ARG A 155 -10.52 -12.92 -10.48
N ALA A 156 -11.63 -13.48 -10.00
CA ALA A 156 -11.98 -14.87 -10.25
C ALA A 156 -12.28 -15.15 -11.73
N LYS A 157 -12.88 -14.18 -12.44
CA LYS A 157 -13.15 -14.29 -13.88
C LYS A 157 -11.90 -14.07 -14.72
N ARG A 158 -11.09 -13.06 -14.40
CA ARG A 158 -9.90 -12.69 -15.17
C ARG A 158 -8.74 -13.67 -14.98
N PHE A 159 -8.62 -14.25 -13.79
CA PHE A 159 -7.51 -15.14 -13.42
C PHE A 159 -8.04 -16.47 -12.82
N PRO A 160 -8.68 -17.32 -13.65
CA PRO A 160 -9.33 -18.55 -13.16
C PRO A 160 -8.35 -19.64 -12.71
N LYS A 161 -7.06 -19.53 -13.04
CA LYS A 161 -6.01 -20.47 -12.60
C LYS A 161 -5.48 -20.17 -11.20
N VAL A 162 -5.81 -19.01 -10.64
CA VAL A 162 -5.38 -18.61 -9.30
C VAL A 162 -6.38 -19.13 -8.27
N ILE A 163 -5.88 -19.73 -7.19
CA ILE A 163 -6.70 -20.30 -6.12
C ILE A 163 -7.03 -19.19 -5.10
N TRP A 164 -7.98 -18.32 -5.46
CA TRP A 164 -8.31 -17.13 -4.67
C TRP A 164 -8.88 -17.47 -3.28
N GLN A 165 -8.21 -16.98 -2.24
CA GLN A 165 -8.62 -17.05 -0.85
C GLN A 165 -9.40 -15.79 -0.44
N LYS A 166 -10.39 -15.97 0.43
CA LYS A 166 -11.23 -14.90 0.98
C LYS A 166 -11.11 -14.87 2.51
N ASN A 167 -11.44 -13.73 3.12
CA ASN A 167 -11.39 -13.56 4.58
C ASN A 167 -10.01 -13.92 5.14
N ILE A 168 -8.98 -13.43 4.46
CA ILE A 168 -7.60 -13.62 4.85
C ILE A 168 -6.82 -12.35 4.52
N ARG A 169 -5.98 -11.92 5.45
CA ARG A 169 -5.24 -10.67 5.35
C ARG A 169 -4.12 -10.78 4.32
N TYR A 170 -3.40 -11.89 4.36
CA TYR A 170 -2.40 -12.24 3.38
C TYR A 170 -2.31 -13.75 3.21
N VAL A 171 -1.88 -14.18 2.03
CA VAL A 171 -1.58 -15.57 1.70
C VAL A 171 -0.10 -15.66 1.36
N ALA A 172 0.62 -16.57 2.01
CA ALA A 172 1.98 -16.93 1.64
C ALA A 172 1.98 -18.31 0.95
N ASP A 173 2.40 -18.36 -0.31
CA ASP A 173 2.47 -19.57 -1.11
C ASP A 173 3.85 -19.66 -1.79
N GLY A 174 4.81 -20.21 -1.06
CA GLY A 174 6.20 -20.32 -1.53
C GLY A 174 6.87 -18.95 -1.73
N LYS A 175 7.13 -18.61 -3.00
CA LYS A 175 7.81 -17.36 -3.41
C LYS A 175 6.85 -16.25 -3.83
N VAL A 176 5.55 -16.46 -3.67
CA VAL A 176 4.56 -15.44 -3.89
C VAL A 176 3.75 -15.21 -2.62
N VAL A 177 3.60 -13.94 -2.24
CA VAL A 177 2.79 -13.48 -1.13
C VAL A 177 1.81 -12.47 -1.68
N SER A 178 0.58 -12.49 -1.19
CA SER A 178 -0.44 -11.53 -1.59
C SER A 178 -1.19 -11.03 -0.37
N SER A 179 -1.51 -9.74 -0.35
CA SER A 179 -2.24 -9.07 0.72
C SER A 179 -3.61 -8.60 0.22
N ALA A 180 -4.58 -8.53 1.13
CA ALA A 180 -5.87 -7.88 0.94
C ALA A 180 -5.69 -6.34 0.82
N GLY A 181 -6.75 -5.56 1.04
CA GLY A 181 -6.75 -4.11 0.84
C GLY A 181 -5.88 -3.31 1.80
N VAL A 182 -6.04 -1.99 1.76
CA VAL A 182 -5.07 -1.02 2.29
C VAL A 182 -4.66 -1.31 3.73
N SER A 183 -5.62 -1.57 4.63
CA SER A 183 -5.32 -1.89 6.04
C SER A 183 -4.48 -3.15 6.22
N ALA A 184 -4.53 -4.11 5.29
CA ALA A 184 -3.74 -5.34 5.33
C ALA A 184 -2.26 -5.12 4.96
N SER A 185 -1.93 -4.02 4.28
CA SER A 185 -0.56 -3.69 3.87
C SER A 185 0.41 -3.62 5.05
N MET A 186 -0.04 -3.02 6.16
CA MET A 186 0.80 -2.81 7.35
C MET A 186 1.06 -4.13 8.12
N PRO A 187 0.04 -4.93 8.49
CA PRO A 187 0.22 -6.30 8.98
C PRO A 187 1.08 -7.19 8.10
N THR A 188 0.88 -7.20 6.77
CA THR A 188 1.68 -8.04 5.87
C THR A 188 3.15 -7.64 5.89
N SER A 189 3.43 -6.33 5.96
CA SER A 189 4.80 -5.81 6.08
C SER A 189 5.43 -6.18 7.42
N ILE A 190 4.66 -6.16 8.53
CA ILE A 190 5.15 -6.61 9.84
C ILE A 190 5.35 -8.13 9.90
N ALA A 191 4.50 -8.91 9.25
CA ALA A 191 4.71 -10.35 9.10
C ALA A 191 6.00 -10.66 8.34
N LEU A 192 6.39 -9.81 7.38
CA LEU A 192 7.70 -9.92 6.72
C LEU A 192 8.85 -9.58 7.67
N VAL A 193 8.69 -8.54 8.51
CA VAL A 193 9.67 -8.24 9.58
C VAL A 193 9.82 -9.43 10.53
N GLU A 194 8.72 -10.10 10.92
CA GLU A 194 8.76 -11.32 11.72
C GLU A 194 9.53 -12.44 11.01
N ALA A 195 9.30 -12.63 9.71
CA ALA A 195 9.99 -13.64 8.92
C ALA A 195 11.51 -13.38 8.81
N ILE A 196 11.93 -12.11 8.83
CA ILE A 196 13.35 -11.72 8.70
C ILE A 196 14.07 -11.73 10.06
N ALA A 197 13.45 -11.16 11.09
CA ALA A 197 14.11 -10.83 12.36
C ALA A 197 13.41 -11.36 13.61
N GLY A 198 12.36 -12.16 13.44
CA GLY A 198 11.61 -12.78 14.53
C GLY A 198 10.56 -11.89 15.20
N ALA A 199 9.74 -12.52 16.03
CA ALA A 199 8.56 -11.92 16.63
C ALA A 199 8.85 -10.71 17.53
N ALA A 200 9.98 -10.70 18.24
CA ALA A 200 10.35 -9.59 19.12
C ALA A 200 10.52 -8.28 18.34
N LYS A 201 11.17 -8.34 17.16
CA LYS A 201 11.37 -7.18 16.30
C LYS A 201 10.07 -6.76 15.63
N ALA A 202 9.27 -7.72 15.17
CA ALA A 202 7.94 -7.44 14.63
C ALA A 202 7.04 -6.72 15.64
N ALA A 203 7.00 -7.20 16.89
CA ALA A 203 6.22 -6.58 17.97
C ALA A 203 6.69 -5.15 18.30
N GLN A 204 8.00 -4.88 18.22
CA GLN A 204 8.52 -3.52 18.36
C GLN A 204 7.96 -2.62 17.25
N VAL A 205 8.13 -3.03 15.99
CA VAL A 205 7.68 -2.24 14.83
C VAL A 205 6.16 -2.06 14.84
N ALA A 206 5.41 -3.07 15.25
CA ALA A 206 3.95 -3.01 15.39
C ALA A 206 3.51 -1.91 16.36
N ARG A 207 4.17 -1.78 17.52
CA ARG A 207 3.93 -0.66 18.46
C ARG A 207 4.29 0.69 17.85
N ASP A 208 5.39 0.77 17.11
CA ASP A 208 5.85 2.01 16.47
C ASP A 208 4.88 2.51 15.38
N VAL A 209 4.09 1.62 14.77
CA VAL A 209 3.05 1.96 13.77
C VAL A 209 1.63 1.87 14.30
N GLY A 210 1.44 1.48 15.57
CA GLY A 210 0.14 1.52 16.25
C GLY A 210 -0.81 0.38 15.91
N ILE A 211 -0.29 -0.83 15.63
CA ILE A 211 -1.13 -2.01 15.47
C ILE A 211 -0.78 -3.09 16.49
N ASP A 212 -1.80 -3.82 16.94
CA ASP A 212 -1.67 -4.86 17.97
C ASP A 212 -1.77 -6.28 17.41
N ASP A 213 -2.17 -6.44 16.15
CA ASP A 213 -2.27 -7.73 15.46
C ASP A 213 -1.77 -7.62 14.02
N TRP A 214 -0.89 -8.54 13.64
CA TRP A 214 -0.41 -8.69 12.27
C TRP A 214 -0.63 -10.11 11.71
N SER A 215 -1.48 -10.92 12.35
CA SER A 215 -1.79 -12.26 11.86
C SER A 215 -2.44 -12.26 10.47
N SER A 216 -2.53 -13.41 9.81
CA SER A 216 -3.26 -13.50 8.53
C SER A 216 -4.78 -13.47 8.70
N ARG A 217 -5.31 -13.41 9.93
CA ARG A 217 -6.76 -13.45 10.17
C ARG A 217 -7.39 -12.14 9.68
N HIS A 218 -8.49 -12.24 8.95
CA HIS A 218 -9.22 -11.10 8.43
C HIS A 218 -10.67 -11.48 8.18
N ASN A 219 -11.57 -10.51 8.23
CA ASN A 219 -12.96 -10.71 7.82
C ASN A 219 -13.31 -9.69 6.74
N SER A 220 -13.04 -10.04 5.48
CA SER A 220 -13.36 -9.19 4.33
C SER A 220 -14.87 -9.04 4.14
N ASP A 221 -15.68 -10.01 4.58
CA ASP A 221 -17.14 -9.94 4.51
C ASP A 221 -17.76 -8.85 5.38
N ALA A 222 -17.01 -8.30 6.35
CA ALA A 222 -17.42 -7.12 7.10
C ALA A 222 -17.42 -5.84 6.22
N PHE A 223 -16.72 -5.85 5.09
CA PHE A 223 -16.62 -4.74 4.16
C PHE A 223 -17.46 -5.08 2.93
N GLN A 224 -18.70 -4.61 2.90
CA GLN A 224 -19.59 -4.78 1.74
C GLN A 224 -19.99 -3.42 1.18
N SER A 225 -20.30 -3.41 -0.12
CA SER A 225 -20.92 -2.25 -0.75
C SER A 225 -22.24 -1.94 -0.05
N ASP A 226 -22.28 -0.84 0.71
CA ASP A 226 -23.48 -0.37 1.39
C ASP A 226 -24.43 0.28 0.37
N PRO A 227 -25.68 -0.23 0.20
CA PRO A 227 -26.69 0.38 -0.68
C PRO A 227 -26.97 1.86 -0.35
N GLY A 228 -26.73 2.27 0.90
CA GLY A 228 -26.80 3.65 1.35
C GLY A 228 -25.74 4.57 0.73
N ASN A 229 -24.76 4.05 -0.01
CA ASN A 229 -23.70 4.82 -0.69
C ASN A 229 -23.95 5.11 -2.18
N ALA A 230 -25.17 4.86 -2.68
CA ALA A 230 -25.55 5.09 -4.08
C ALA A 230 -25.38 6.55 -4.57
N ASP A 231 -25.48 7.54 -3.68
CA ASP A 231 -25.35 8.97 -4.03
C ASP A 231 -23.91 9.50 -4.01
N MET A 232 -22.90 8.64 -3.85
CA MET A 232 -21.50 9.08 -3.89
C MET A 232 -21.08 9.46 -5.32
N PRO A 233 -20.22 10.48 -5.47
CA PRO A 233 -19.64 10.81 -6.76
C PRO A 233 -18.92 9.60 -7.34
N ALA A 234 -19.04 9.40 -8.65
CA ALA A 234 -18.29 8.37 -9.36
C ALA A 234 -16.78 8.59 -9.15
N ARG A 235 -15.97 7.53 -9.23
CA ARG A 235 -14.50 7.62 -9.06
C ARG A 235 -13.81 8.61 -10.01
N ASN A 236 -14.46 8.94 -11.12
CA ASN A 236 -14.01 9.91 -12.13
C ASN A 236 -14.67 11.28 -12.02
N ALA A 237 -15.46 11.53 -10.97
CA ALA A 237 -16.02 12.85 -10.69
C ALA A 237 -14.89 13.87 -10.52
N ARG A 238 -15.10 15.08 -11.04
CA ARG A 238 -14.13 16.16 -10.85
C ARG A 238 -14.26 16.66 -9.41
N PRO A 239 -13.18 16.65 -8.62
CA PRO A 239 -13.24 17.11 -7.25
C PRO A 239 -13.44 18.62 -7.19
N ASP A 240 -14.48 19.07 -6.48
CA ASP A 240 -14.79 20.49 -6.29
C ASP A 240 -14.04 21.11 -5.11
N VAL A 241 -13.43 20.30 -4.25
CA VAL A 241 -12.71 20.75 -3.06
C VAL A 241 -11.21 20.50 -3.22
N THR A 242 -10.41 21.57 -3.16
CA THR A 242 -8.95 21.47 -3.17
C THR A 242 -8.42 21.50 -1.74
N LEU A 243 -7.56 20.55 -1.41
CA LEU A 243 -7.03 20.36 -0.06
C LEU A 243 -5.51 20.56 -0.06
N GLY A 244 -5.03 21.50 0.74
CA GLY A 244 -3.60 21.61 1.04
C GLY A 244 -3.21 20.59 2.10
N ILE A 245 -2.25 19.73 1.77
CA ILE A 245 -1.68 18.72 2.68
C ILE A 245 -0.26 19.22 3.03
N PRO A 246 -0.05 19.75 4.25
CA PRO A 246 1.27 20.21 4.67
C PRO A 246 2.29 19.07 4.62
N VAL A 247 3.47 19.35 4.07
CA VAL A 247 4.61 18.43 4.08
C VAL A 247 5.87 19.15 4.57
N LYS A 248 6.59 18.52 5.49
CA LYS A 248 7.88 18.99 6.01
C LYS A 248 8.87 17.84 6.15
N THR A 249 10.15 18.20 6.28
CA THR A 249 11.21 17.22 6.49
C THR A 249 10.96 16.42 7.75
N GLY A 250 11.11 15.10 7.67
CA GLY A 250 10.91 14.21 8.80
C GLY A 250 9.45 13.86 9.09
N ASP A 251 8.49 14.29 8.25
CA ASP A 251 7.13 13.74 8.31
C ASP A 251 7.15 12.22 8.06
N ASP A 252 6.26 11.53 8.75
CA ASP A 252 6.11 10.08 8.64
C ASP A 252 5.42 9.71 7.32
N GLU A 253 6.07 8.88 6.50
CA GLU A 253 5.57 8.45 5.19
C GLU A 253 4.24 7.70 5.27
N ILE A 254 4.05 6.89 6.31
CA ILE A 254 2.84 6.08 6.52
C ILE A 254 1.69 7.02 6.88
N ALA A 255 1.91 7.91 7.85
CA ALA A 255 0.93 8.90 8.26
C ALA A 255 0.47 9.76 7.08
N LEU A 256 1.44 10.29 6.32
CA LEU A 256 1.19 11.13 5.16
C LEU A 256 0.38 10.40 4.09
N ALA A 257 0.78 9.17 3.75
CA ALA A 257 0.10 8.39 2.72
C ALA A 257 -1.34 8.05 3.10
N VAL A 258 -1.56 7.59 4.34
CA VAL A 258 -2.88 7.21 4.85
C VAL A 258 -3.80 8.42 4.93
N THR A 259 -3.31 9.55 5.45
CA THR A 259 -4.09 10.79 5.49
C THR A 259 -4.43 11.27 4.08
N ALA A 260 -3.44 11.38 3.18
CA ALA A 260 -3.65 11.87 1.82
C ALA A 260 -4.63 10.99 1.03
N GLU A 261 -4.53 9.66 1.18
CA GLU A 261 -5.45 8.73 0.54
C GLU A 261 -6.86 8.81 1.14
N ALA A 262 -6.99 8.88 2.47
CA ALA A 262 -8.30 8.97 3.12
C ALA A 262 -9.15 10.13 2.54
N TYR A 263 -8.54 11.32 2.37
CA TYR A 263 -9.23 12.44 1.74
C TYR A 263 -9.52 12.18 0.26
N SER A 264 -8.58 11.65 -0.52
CA SER A 264 -8.83 11.37 -1.96
C SER A 264 -9.98 10.38 -2.20
N ARG A 265 -10.31 9.55 -1.20
CA ARG A 265 -11.45 8.61 -1.24
C ARG A 265 -12.80 9.21 -0.84
N THR A 266 -12.87 10.49 -0.49
CA THR A 266 -14.16 11.19 -0.25
C THR A 266 -14.98 11.42 -1.53
N GLY A 267 -14.37 11.26 -2.71
CA GLY A 267 -15.03 11.44 -4.00
C GLY A 267 -15.12 12.89 -4.49
N ASN A 268 -14.89 13.87 -3.61
CA ASN A 268 -15.02 15.30 -3.92
C ASN A 268 -13.75 16.12 -3.66
N THR A 269 -12.67 15.51 -3.18
CA THR A 269 -11.43 16.24 -2.84
C THR A 269 -10.26 15.89 -3.73
N PHE A 270 -9.41 16.88 -3.99
CA PHE A 270 -8.09 16.70 -4.56
C PHE A 270 -7.03 17.31 -3.64
N GLY A 271 -6.05 16.50 -3.25
CA GLY A 271 -4.95 16.93 -2.39
C GLY A 271 -3.79 17.55 -3.18
N TYR A 272 -3.16 18.57 -2.61
CA TYR A 272 -1.92 19.16 -3.08
C TYR A 272 -0.90 19.15 -1.94
N ALA A 273 0.32 18.66 -2.19
CA ALA A 273 1.40 18.79 -1.22
C ALA A 273 1.77 20.28 -1.07
N VAL A 274 1.75 20.79 0.16
CA VAL A 274 2.11 22.18 0.48
C VAL A 274 3.38 22.18 1.33
N GLY A 275 4.49 22.58 0.72
CA GLY A 275 5.79 22.66 1.38
C GLY A 275 6.20 24.09 1.71
N PRO A 276 7.28 24.30 2.48
CA PRO A 276 7.86 25.63 2.70
C PRO A 276 8.47 26.23 1.42
N SER A 277 8.76 25.39 0.42
CA SER A 277 9.17 25.77 -0.93
C SER A 277 8.78 24.67 -1.93
N LYS A 278 9.16 24.83 -3.20
CA LYS A 278 9.03 23.79 -4.24
C LYS A 278 10.15 22.73 -4.19
N ALA A 279 11.13 22.88 -3.30
CA ALA A 279 12.22 21.92 -3.19
C ALA A 279 11.71 20.54 -2.71
N PRO A 280 12.34 19.43 -3.14
CA PRO A 280 11.99 18.10 -2.67
C PRO A 280 12.11 17.99 -1.14
N VAL A 281 11.11 17.38 -0.50
CA VAL A 281 11.03 17.21 0.96
C VAL A 281 11.30 15.76 1.32
N ARG A 282 12.38 15.51 2.06
CA ARG A 282 12.74 14.18 2.57
C ARG A 282 11.94 13.85 3.82
N LEU A 283 11.21 12.74 3.77
CA LEU A 283 10.41 12.18 4.85
C LEU A 283 11.28 11.33 5.81
N ALA A 284 10.71 10.92 6.94
CA ALA A 284 11.44 10.36 8.09
C ALA A 284 12.36 9.16 7.75
N HIS A 285 11.92 8.28 6.85
CA HIS A 285 12.59 7.05 6.47
C HIS A 285 13.15 7.09 5.03
N GLY A 286 13.16 8.27 4.42
CA GLY A 286 13.95 8.54 3.22
C GLY A 286 13.17 8.66 1.91
N LEU A 287 11.85 8.47 1.90
CA LEU A 287 11.04 8.86 0.74
C LEU A 287 11.12 10.38 0.54
N VAL A 288 10.95 10.83 -0.70
CA VAL A 288 11.02 12.23 -1.06
C VAL A 288 9.73 12.64 -1.74
N VAL A 289 8.96 13.53 -1.10
CA VAL A 289 7.74 14.12 -1.67
C VAL A 289 8.08 15.43 -2.38
N LEU A 290 7.41 15.71 -3.49
CA LEU A 290 7.58 16.91 -4.30
C LEU A 290 6.40 17.85 -4.06
N PRO A 291 6.61 19.04 -3.44
CA PRO A 291 5.53 19.98 -3.17
C PRO A 291 4.84 20.53 -4.43
N ASP A 292 3.51 20.44 -4.46
CA ASP A 292 2.66 21.04 -5.50
C ASP A 292 2.44 22.54 -5.28
N MET A 293 2.58 23.04 -4.05
CA MET A 293 2.40 24.46 -3.71
C MET A 293 3.36 24.91 -2.60
N VAL A 294 3.54 26.23 -2.49
CA VAL A 294 4.33 26.86 -1.43
C VAL A 294 3.40 27.44 -0.37
N ALA A 295 3.69 27.14 0.90
CA ALA A 295 2.97 27.68 2.05
C ALA A 295 2.90 29.22 2.01
N GLY A 296 1.78 29.79 2.43
CA GLY A 296 1.52 31.24 2.36
C GLY A 296 1.03 31.75 1.01
N THR A 297 1.32 31.03 -0.09
CA THR A 297 0.80 31.37 -1.44
C THR A 297 -0.23 30.37 -1.98
N ALA A 298 -0.37 29.21 -1.31
CA ALA A 298 -1.27 28.15 -1.71
C ALA A 298 -2.73 28.62 -1.72
N LYS A 299 -3.39 28.50 -2.87
CA LYS A 299 -4.83 28.76 -3.02
C LYS A 299 -5.55 27.42 -3.05
N VAL A 300 -6.02 26.99 -1.88
CA VAL A 300 -6.78 25.75 -1.67
C VAL A 300 -8.06 26.07 -0.92
N SER A 301 -9.10 25.26 -1.12
CA SER A 301 -10.38 25.39 -0.40
C SER A 301 -10.19 25.20 1.10
N ARG A 302 -9.26 24.32 1.50
CA ARG A 302 -8.95 24.04 2.90
C ARG A 302 -7.51 23.60 3.07
N MET A 303 -6.90 23.91 4.22
CA MET A 303 -5.60 23.38 4.63
C MET A 303 -5.80 22.36 5.75
N LEU A 304 -5.14 21.20 5.66
CA LEU A 304 -5.07 20.26 6.78
C LEU A 304 -4.13 20.77 7.88
N ALA A 305 -4.34 20.26 9.10
CA ALA A 305 -3.35 20.42 10.15
C ALA A 305 -2.04 19.68 9.76
N PRO A 306 -0.86 20.19 10.16
CA PRO A 306 0.39 19.46 10.00
C PRO A 306 0.33 18.11 10.71
N LEU A 307 1.05 17.12 10.17
CA LEU A 307 1.24 15.82 10.83
C LEU A 307 2.11 16.02 12.08
N GLU A 308 1.65 15.48 13.21
CA GLU A 308 2.43 15.37 14.45
C GLU A 308 3.14 14.01 14.51
N ALA A 309 4.34 13.96 15.07
CA ALA A 309 5.18 12.76 15.08
C ALA A 309 4.52 11.53 15.75
N GLN A 310 3.61 11.76 16.71
CA GLN A 310 2.88 10.70 17.42
C GLN A 310 1.61 10.24 16.69
N GLN A 311 1.23 10.90 15.58
CA GLN A 311 -0.02 10.64 14.88
C GLN A 311 0.07 9.54 13.84
N ALA A 312 1.24 8.97 13.51
CA ALA A 312 1.34 7.90 12.52
C ALA A 312 0.41 6.71 12.84
N THR A 313 0.27 6.40 14.13
CA THR A 313 -0.60 5.34 14.67
C THR A 313 -2.10 5.68 14.61
N ARG A 314 -2.45 6.97 14.52
CA ARG A 314 -3.83 7.49 14.58
C ARG A 314 -4.22 8.31 13.36
N ALA A 315 -3.38 8.36 12.33
CA ALA A 315 -3.53 9.25 11.19
C ALA A 315 -4.86 9.00 10.46
N LEU A 316 -5.24 7.73 10.34
CA LEU A 316 -6.52 7.34 9.75
C LEU A 316 -7.71 7.74 10.64
N ASP A 317 -7.64 7.50 11.95
CA ASP A 317 -8.71 7.91 12.88
C ASP A 317 -8.94 9.41 12.87
N ILE A 318 -7.85 10.20 12.87
CA ILE A 318 -7.89 11.65 12.81
C ILE A 318 -8.51 12.11 11.48
N ALA A 319 -8.07 11.53 10.36
CA ALA A 319 -8.63 11.84 9.05
C ALA A 319 -10.12 11.47 8.98
N LEU A 320 -10.51 10.30 9.46
CA LEU A 320 -11.90 9.84 9.46
C LEU A 320 -12.79 10.72 10.34
N ALA A 321 -12.35 11.09 11.55
CA ALA A 321 -13.10 11.98 12.43
C ALA A 321 -13.31 13.36 11.79
N ASP A 322 -12.29 13.89 11.15
CA ASP A 322 -12.38 15.16 10.44
C ASP A 322 -13.25 15.09 9.18
N ILE A 323 -13.16 14.00 8.42
CA ILE A 323 -14.02 13.71 7.26
C ILE A 323 -15.48 13.58 7.71
N THR A 324 -15.77 12.89 8.81
CA THR A 324 -17.11 12.81 9.40
C THR A 324 -17.67 14.19 9.71
N LYS A 325 -16.86 15.06 10.33
CA LYS A 325 -17.28 16.43 10.65
C LYS A 325 -17.51 17.30 9.41
N THR A 326 -16.71 17.12 8.37
CA THR A 326 -16.67 18.01 7.21
C THR A 326 -17.63 17.57 6.10
N TYR A 327 -17.69 16.28 5.82
CA TYR A 327 -18.41 15.67 4.70
C TYR A 327 -19.52 14.73 5.15
N GLY A 328 -19.68 14.55 6.46
CA GLY A 328 -20.70 13.70 7.07
C GLY A 328 -20.26 12.24 7.26
N PRO A 329 -20.96 11.48 8.12
CA PRO A 329 -20.62 10.11 8.47
C PRO A 329 -20.67 9.14 7.28
N LYS A 330 -21.50 9.42 6.27
CA LYS A 330 -21.58 8.62 5.03
C LYS A 330 -20.26 8.67 4.25
N ALA A 331 -19.65 9.84 4.11
CA ALA A 331 -18.35 9.99 3.45
C ALA A 331 -17.24 9.23 4.20
N ALA A 332 -17.18 9.38 5.53
CA ALA A 332 -16.22 8.66 6.36
C ALA A 332 -16.39 7.13 6.26
N ARG A 333 -17.64 6.62 6.21
CA ARG A 333 -17.93 5.19 6.02
C ARG A 333 -17.40 4.67 4.69
N ASN A 334 -17.56 5.43 3.60
CA ASN A 334 -16.99 5.06 2.31
C ASN A 334 -15.47 4.98 2.34
N VAL A 335 -14.83 5.96 2.98
CA VAL A 335 -13.37 5.97 3.13
C VAL A 335 -12.91 4.75 3.93
N ALA A 336 -13.51 4.47 5.08
CA ALA A 336 -13.15 3.32 5.90
C ALA A 336 -13.40 1.98 5.18
N LEU A 337 -14.51 1.86 4.43
CA LEU A 337 -14.79 0.69 3.60
C LEU A 337 -13.68 0.47 2.56
N PHE A 338 -13.31 1.51 1.82
CA PHE A 338 -12.20 1.42 0.85
C PHE A 338 -10.87 1.06 1.53
N MET A 339 -10.60 1.66 2.70
CA MET A 339 -9.36 1.41 3.43
C MET A 339 -9.33 0.04 4.14
N GLU A 340 -10.42 -0.74 4.09
CA GLU A 340 -10.65 -1.96 4.89
C GLU A 340 -10.41 -1.72 6.39
N TYR A 341 -10.80 -0.54 6.90
CA TYR A 341 -10.54 -0.13 8.28
C TYR A 341 -11.73 -0.44 9.21
N PRO A 342 -11.55 -1.22 10.29
CA PRO A 342 -12.65 -1.67 11.16
C PRO A 342 -13.10 -0.64 12.20
N GLY A 343 -12.51 0.55 12.22
CA GLY A 343 -12.78 1.58 13.24
C GLY A 343 -14.25 1.99 13.30
N LYS A 344 -14.75 2.28 14.52
CA LYS A 344 -16.09 2.83 14.71
C LYS A 344 -16.15 4.24 14.13
N ILE A 345 -17.05 4.45 13.17
CA ILE A 345 -17.41 5.78 12.70
C ILE A 345 -18.63 6.20 13.52
N GLU A 346 -18.35 6.85 14.65
CA GLU A 346 -19.38 7.44 15.52
C GLU A 346 -19.87 8.77 14.98
#